data_AF-A0A1Q7LKL0-F1
#
_entry.id   AF-A0A1Q7LKL0-F1
#
_cell.length_a   1.000
_cell.length_b   1.000
_cell.length_c   1.000
_cell.angle_alpha   90.00
_cell.angle_beta   90.00
_cell.angle_gamma   90.00
#
_symmetry.space_group_name_H-M   'P 1'
#
loop_
_entity.id
_entity.type
_entity.pdbx_description
1 polymer ?
#
loop_
_entity_poly.entity_id
_entity_poly.type
_entity_poly.pdbx_seq_one_letter_code
_entity_poly.pdbx_strand_id
1 'polypeptide(L)'
;MVSEMNREFWLLDLNSDEKEGKPQVWLWGITPEGKRIIITENYRPYFYILPKASQNPANLKARLEKERLLPSIVELSIENKKLLSQERTVIRVVASSSENLAKLATKIVKFLGAEAFFEADLRPATKY
;
A
#
# COMPACT_ATOMS: atom_id res chain seq x y z
N MET A 1 -27.39 12.35 -8.84
CA MET A 1 -27.41 10.88 -8.75
C MET A 1 -26.41 10.36 -9.76
N VAL A 2 -25.25 9.88 -9.32
CA VAL A 2 -24.32 9.17 -10.21
C VAL A 2 -24.86 7.74 -10.29
N SER A 3 -25.34 7.33 -11.46
CA SER A 3 -25.76 5.95 -11.67
C SER A 3 -24.54 5.04 -11.52
N GLU A 4 -24.61 4.04 -10.64
CA GLU A 4 -23.66 2.93 -10.64
C GLU A 4 -23.72 2.24 -12.00
N MET A 5 -22.65 2.40 -12.78
CA MET A 5 -22.53 1.79 -14.09
C MET A 5 -21.76 0.48 -13.92
N ASN A 6 -22.50 -0.60 -13.68
CA ASN A 6 -21.91 -1.92 -13.58
C ASN A 6 -21.54 -2.40 -15.00
N ARG A 7 -20.25 -2.62 -15.26
CA ARG A 7 -19.75 -3.11 -16.55
C ARG A 7 -18.93 -4.38 -16.35
N GLU A 8 -19.36 -5.43 -17.04
CA GLU A 8 -18.58 -6.65 -17.18
C GLU A 8 -17.51 -6.48 -18.26
N PHE A 9 -16.33 -7.01 -18.01
CA PHE A 9 -15.21 -7.05 -18.95
C PHE A 9 -14.22 -8.13 -18.54
N TRP A 10 -13.40 -8.59 -19.49
CA TRP A 10 -12.22 -9.40 -19.18
C TRP A 10 -11.02 -8.48 -18.97
N LEU A 11 -10.39 -8.60 -17.81
CA LEU A 11 -9.13 -7.93 -17.51
C LEU A 11 -8.01 -8.59 -18.31
N LEU A 12 -7.29 -7.78 -19.09
CA LEU A 12 -6.22 -8.23 -19.97
C LEU A 12 -4.84 -7.89 -19.41
N ASP A 13 -4.68 -6.71 -18.82
CA ASP A 13 -3.41 -6.24 -18.28
C ASP A 13 -3.62 -5.18 -17.18
N LEU A 14 -2.64 -5.05 -16.28
CA LEU A 14 -2.58 -3.98 -15.29
C LEU A 14 -1.25 -3.24 -15.40
N ASN A 15 -1.34 -1.92 -15.52
CA ASN A 15 -0.20 -1.02 -15.42
C ASN A 15 -0.37 -0.07 -14.25
N SER A 16 0.72 0.54 -13.80
CA SER A 16 0.67 1.61 -12.80
C SER A 16 1.48 2.80 -13.26
N ASP A 17 0.96 3.99 -13.04
CA ASP A 17 1.58 5.25 -13.41
C ASP A 17 1.31 6.31 -12.31
N GLU A 18 2.04 7.42 -12.33
CA GLU A 18 1.74 8.58 -11.48
C GLU A 18 1.15 9.70 -12.34
N LYS A 19 -0.13 10.01 -12.11
CA LYS A 19 -0.81 11.12 -12.79
C LYS A 19 -1.04 12.26 -11.80
N GLU A 20 -0.51 13.45 -12.12
CA GLU A 20 -0.59 14.64 -11.24
C GLU A 20 -0.06 14.38 -9.82
N GLY A 21 0.98 13.55 -9.69
CA GLY A 21 1.58 13.18 -8.40
C GLY A 21 0.72 12.21 -7.58
N LYS A 22 -0.32 11.61 -8.16
CA LYS A 22 -1.13 10.57 -7.52
C LYS A 22 -0.84 9.22 -8.18
N PRO A 23 -0.44 8.19 -7.40
CA PRO A 23 -0.32 6.84 -7.93
C PRO A 23 -1.67 6.33 -8.45
N GLN A 24 -1.65 5.74 -9.63
CA GLN A 24 -2.81 5.14 -10.28
C GLN A 24 -2.48 3.73 -10.76
N VAL A 25 -3.51 2.88 -10.78
CA VAL A 25 -3.48 1.58 -11.44
C VAL A 25 -4.47 1.61 -12.59
N TRP A 26 -4.04 1.13 -13.75
CA TRP A 26 -4.77 1.16 -15.00
C TRP A 26 -5.12 -0.27 -15.38
N LEU A 27 -6.40 -0.58 -15.42
CA LEU A 27 -6.95 -1.88 -15.76
C LEU A 27 -7.37 -1.86 -17.23
N TRP A 28 -6.65 -2.61 -18.05
CA TRP A 28 -6.94 -2.73 -19.48
C TRP A 28 -7.85 -3.93 -19.71
N GLY A 29 -8.90 -3.75 -20.50
CA GLY A 29 -9.89 -4.80 -20.68
C GLY A 29 -10.62 -4.79 -22.01
N ILE A 30 -11.45 -5.80 -22.20
CA ILE A 30 -12.37 -5.91 -23.32
C ILE A 30 -13.77 -6.29 -22.82
N THR A 31 -14.81 -5.63 -23.32
CA THR A 31 -16.21 -5.93 -22.94
C THR A 31 -16.75 -7.16 -23.69
N PRO A 32 -17.88 -7.74 -23.27
CA PRO A 32 -18.61 -8.78 -24.00
C PRO A 32 -18.84 -8.47 -25.49
N GLU A 33 -19.04 -7.19 -25.85
CA GLU A 33 -19.23 -6.74 -27.23
C GLU A 33 -17.92 -6.53 -28.00
N GLY A 34 -16.78 -6.91 -27.44
CA GLY A 34 -15.46 -6.78 -28.06
C GLY A 34 -14.87 -5.37 -28.01
N LYS A 35 -15.42 -4.46 -27.19
CA LYS A 35 -14.91 -3.08 -27.07
C LYS A 35 -13.74 -3.02 -26.09
N ARG A 36 -12.64 -2.40 -26.49
CA ARG A 36 -11.50 -2.11 -25.60
C ARG A 36 -11.89 -1.03 -24.58
N ILE A 37 -11.53 -1.24 -23.32
CA ILE A 37 -11.77 -0.30 -22.24
C ILE A 37 -10.52 -0.12 -21.38
N ILE A 38 -10.45 1.00 -20.68
CA ILE A 38 -9.48 1.26 -19.62
C ILE A 38 -10.22 1.82 -18.40
N ILE A 39 -9.91 1.28 -17.22
CA ILE A 39 -10.40 1.80 -15.93
C ILE A 39 -9.18 2.29 -15.15
N THR A 40 -9.24 3.51 -14.61
CA THR A 40 -8.13 4.10 -13.84
C THR A 40 -8.56 4.29 -12.40
N GLU A 41 -7.81 3.71 -11.49
CA GLU A 41 -8.11 3.73 -10.05
C GLU A 41 -6.98 4.40 -9.29
N ASN A 42 -7.34 5.23 -8.30
CA ASN A 42 -6.33 5.85 -7.44
C ASN A 42 -5.77 4.78 -6.49
N TYR A 43 -4.46 4.61 -6.53
CA TYR A 43 -3.77 3.67 -5.66
C TYR A 43 -3.22 4.40 -4.43
N ARG A 44 -3.43 3.82 -3.25
CA ARG A 44 -2.86 4.32 -1.98
C ARG A 44 -1.70 3.41 -1.59
N PRO A 45 -0.44 3.79 -1.87
CA PRO A 45 0.70 2.92 -1.63
C PRO A 45 0.86 2.63 -0.15
N TYR A 46 1.10 1.36 0.20
CA TYR A 46 1.28 0.97 1.60
C TYR A 46 2.26 -0.18 1.74
N PHE A 47 2.78 -0.34 2.94
CA PHE A 47 3.61 -1.47 3.36
C PHE A 47 3.39 -1.76 4.84
N TYR A 48 3.99 -2.85 5.32
CA TYR A 48 3.86 -3.27 6.71
C TYR A 48 5.20 -3.19 7.43
N ILE A 49 5.16 -2.73 8.68
CA ILE A 49 6.26 -2.85 9.64
C ILE A 49 5.91 -3.95 10.62
N LEU A 50 6.84 -4.88 10.81
CA LEU A 50 6.75 -5.95 11.78
C LEU A 50 7.54 -5.58 13.04
N PRO A 51 6.86 -5.32 14.17
CA PRO A 51 7.51 -5.15 15.47
C PRO A 51 8.19 -6.47 15.91
N LYS A 52 9.24 -6.35 16.72
CA LYS A 52 9.78 -7.50 17.45
C LYS A 52 8.77 -7.98 18.48
N ALA A 53 8.81 -9.27 18.85
CA ALA A 53 7.89 -9.85 19.83
C ALA A 53 7.83 -9.12 21.19
N SER A 54 8.93 -8.47 21.61
CA SER A 54 8.99 -7.69 22.86
C SER A 54 8.46 -6.26 22.75
N GLN A 55 8.11 -5.80 21.54
CA GLN A 55 7.71 -4.42 21.30
C GLN A 55 6.18 -4.30 21.24
N ASN A 56 5.64 -3.26 21.88
CA ASN A 56 4.23 -2.92 21.77
C ASN A 56 3.96 -2.10 20.48
N PRO A 57 3.13 -2.59 19.53
CA PRO A 57 2.84 -1.90 18.28
C PRO A 57 2.22 -0.51 18.46
N ALA A 58 1.40 -0.30 19.49
CA ALA A 58 0.79 1.00 19.76
C ALA A 58 1.82 2.06 20.17
N ASN A 59 2.81 1.66 20.98
CA ASN A 59 3.92 2.55 21.36
C ASN A 59 4.78 2.92 20.15
N LEU A 60 5.03 1.96 19.25
CA LEU A 60 5.79 2.21 18.02
C LEU A 60 5.02 3.13 17.06
N LYS A 61 3.71 2.91 16.88
CA LYS A 61 2.84 3.79 16.09
C LYS A 61 2.86 5.22 16.64
N ALA A 62 2.68 5.39 17.96
CA ALA A 62 2.71 6.70 18.59
C ALA A 62 4.07 7.40 18.44
N ARG A 63 5.18 6.65 18.44
CA ARG A 63 6.51 7.19 18.12
C ARG A 63 6.60 7.66 16.67
N LEU A 64 6.07 6.90 15.70
CA LEU A 64 6.01 7.33 14.30
C LEU A 64 5.11 8.53 14.06
N GLU A 65 4.06 8.71 14.85
CA GLU A 65 3.17 9.89 14.74
C GLU A 65 3.82 11.16 15.28
N LYS A 66 4.57 11.03 16.39
CA LYS A 66 5.30 12.15 17.01
C LYS A 66 6.51 12.56 16.20
N GLU A 67 7.27 11.55 15.76
CA GLU A 67 8.43 11.77 14.92
C GLU A 67 7.88 12.02 13.52
N ARG A 68 7.87 13.28 13.09
CA ARG A 68 7.43 13.74 11.76
C ARG A 68 8.41 13.27 10.67
N LEU A 69 8.81 11.99 10.74
CA LEU A 69 9.98 11.42 10.09
C LEU A 69 9.94 11.71 8.62
N LEU A 70 8.77 11.62 7.96
CA LEU A 70 8.68 11.83 6.53
C LEU A 70 7.28 12.41 6.17
N PRO A 71 7.21 13.58 5.48
CA PRO A 71 5.94 14.15 5.01
C PRO A 71 5.20 13.26 4.00
N SER A 72 5.79 12.13 3.63
CA SER A 72 5.21 11.13 2.75
C SER A 72 4.31 10.11 3.45
N ILE A 73 4.25 10.03 4.79
CA ILE A 73 3.31 9.12 5.48
C ILE A 73 1.96 9.82 5.63
N VAL A 74 0.89 9.17 5.16
CA VAL A 74 -0.47 9.70 5.15
C VAL A 74 -1.34 9.05 6.22
N GLU A 75 -1.08 7.79 6.55
CA GLU A 75 -1.89 7.01 7.47
C GLU A 75 -1.08 5.91 8.14
N LEU A 76 -1.41 5.64 9.41
CA LEU A 76 -0.85 4.56 10.21
C LEU A 76 -2.00 3.80 10.89
N SER A 77 -2.06 2.49 10.69
CA SER A 77 -3.03 1.61 11.36
C SER A 77 -2.33 0.39 11.96
N ILE A 78 -2.92 -0.17 13.02
CA ILE A 78 -2.48 -1.44 13.60
C ILE A 78 -3.41 -2.53 13.04
N GLU A 79 -2.83 -3.58 12.49
CA GLU A 79 -3.56 -4.68 11.87
C GLU A 79 -3.03 -6.02 12.39
N ASN A 80 -3.89 -7.03 12.42
CA ASN A 80 -3.48 -8.42 12.61
C ASN A 80 -3.35 -9.08 11.23
N LYS A 81 -2.21 -9.75 11.01
CA LYS A 81 -1.89 -10.48 9.78
C LYS A 81 -1.29 -11.83 10.13
N LYS A 82 -1.40 -12.78 9.21
CA LYS A 82 -0.78 -14.09 9.34
C LYS A 82 0.56 -14.10 8.62
N LEU A 83 1.63 -14.48 9.31
CA LEU A 83 2.96 -14.69 8.75
C LEU A 83 3.44 -16.09 9.13
N LEU A 84 3.70 -16.94 8.14
CA LEU A 84 4.11 -18.34 8.35
C LEU A 84 3.20 -19.08 9.34
N SER A 85 1.90 -18.94 9.13
CA SER A 85 0.84 -19.50 9.98
C SER A 85 0.68 -18.93 11.40
N GLN A 86 1.46 -17.92 11.77
CA GLN A 86 1.35 -17.24 13.06
C GLN A 86 0.63 -15.91 12.93
N GLU A 87 -0.29 -15.62 13.84
CA GLU A 87 -0.90 -14.29 13.96
C GLU A 87 0.17 -13.29 14.46
N ARG A 88 0.31 -12.18 13.75
CA ARG A 88 1.25 -11.11 14.04
C ARG A 88 0.53 -9.77 13.96
N THR A 89 0.72 -8.95 14.98
CA THR A 89 0.26 -7.57 14.97
C THR A 89 1.32 -6.69 14.29
N VAL A 90 0.92 -6.01 13.22
CA VAL A 90 1.79 -5.18 12.37
C VAL A 90 1.30 -3.74 12.35
N ILE A 91 2.17 -2.83 11.92
CA ILE A 91 1.79 -1.44 11.62
C ILE A 91 1.70 -1.32 10.10
N ARG A 92 0.52 -1.03 9.58
CA ARG A 92 0.36 -0.65 8.18
C ARG A 92 0.69 0.82 8.03
N VAL A 93 1.54 1.12 7.06
CA VAL A 93 2.00 2.47 6.75
C VAL A 93 1.53 2.80 5.34
N VAL A 94 0.68 3.82 5.20
CA VAL A 94 0.26 4.34 3.90
C VAL A 94 1.11 5.56 3.57
N ALA A 95 1.68 5.57 2.36
CA ALA A 95 2.45 6.68 1.84
C ALA A 95 1.65 7.51 0.83
N SER A 96 2.12 8.72 0.54
CA SER A 96 1.54 9.63 -0.46
C SER A 96 1.97 9.30 -1.89
N SER A 97 3.13 8.65 -2.07
CA SER A 97 3.67 8.23 -3.36
C SER A 97 4.26 6.82 -3.27
N SER A 98 4.28 6.12 -4.41
CA SER A 98 4.93 4.81 -4.55
C SER A 98 6.45 4.94 -4.68
N GLU A 99 6.96 6.15 -4.89
CA GLU A 99 8.38 6.40 -5.08
C GLU A 99 9.16 6.10 -3.79
N ASN A 100 10.22 5.30 -3.91
CA ASN A 100 11.15 5.02 -2.81
C ASN A 100 10.52 4.36 -1.55
N LEU A 101 9.40 3.65 -1.67
CA LEU A 101 8.74 2.95 -0.55
C LEU A 101 9.70 2.05 0.25
N ALA A 102 10.51 1.23 -0.43
CA ALA A 102 11.49 0.37 0.25
C ALA A 102 12.55 1.17 1.04
N LYS A 103 12.97 2.34 0.54
CA LYS A 103 13.89 3.23 1.26
C LYS A 103 13.23 3.83 2.50
N LEU A 104 11.97 4.26 2.37
CA LEU A 104 11.13 4.73 3.48
C LEU A 104 10.97 3.64 4.56
N ALA A 105 10.58 2.42 4.17
CA ALA A 105 10.42 1.29 5.07
C ALA A 105 11.72 0.94 5.81
N THR A 106 12.86 0.93 5.09
CA THR A 106 14.18 0.71 5.69
C THR A 106 14.53 1.75 6.76
N LYS A 107 14.25 3.03 6.50
CA LYS A 107 14.47 4.11 7.48
C LYS A 107 13.60 3.92 8.73
N ILE A 108 12.33 3.57 8.54
CA ILE A 108 11.40 3.32 9.65
C ILE A 108 11.85 2.13 10.51
N VAL A 109 12.22 1.00 9.90
CA VAL A 109 12.71 -0.17 10.65
C VAL A 109 13.92 0.18 11.50
N LYS A 110 14.89 0.91 10.93
CA LYS A 110 16.08 1.37 11.66
C LYS A 110 15.72 2.30 12.83
N PHE A 111 14.83 3.26 12.60
CA PHE A 111 14.39 4.22 13.62
C PHE A 111 13.65 3.56 14.79
N LEU A 112 12.75 2.62 14.49
CA LEU A 112 11.98 1.91 15.51
C LEU A 112 12.76 0.76 16.17
N GLY A 113 13.84 0.31 15.54
CA GLY A 113 14.51 -0.94 15.88
C GLY A 113 13.59 -2.15 15.72
N ALA A 114 12.69 -2.08 14.72
CA ALA A 114 11.70 -3.12 14.42
C ALA A 114 12.36 -4.39 13.85
N GLU A 115 11.59 -5.46 13.70
CA GLU A 115 12.09 -6.75 13.21
C GLU A 115 12.35 -6.70 11.70
N ALA A 116 11.34 -6.28 10.93
CA ALA A 116 11.38 -6.23 9.48
C ALA A 116 10.30 -5.32 8.90
N PHE A 117 10.29 -5.17 7.58
CA PHE A 117 9.17 -4.63 6.81
C PHE A 117 8.76 -5.61 5.71
N PHE A 118 7.53 -5.49 5.20
CA PHE A 118 6.99 -6.33 4.14
C PHE A 118 6.24 -5.48 3.10
N GLU A 119 6.25 -5.96 1.86
CA GLU A 119 5.49 -5.45 0.72
C GLU A 119 5.83 -4.02 0.27
N ALA A 120 6.97 -3.47 0.67
CA ALA A 120 7.42 -2.14 0.25
C ALA A 120 8.12 -2.12 -1.13
N ASP A 121 8.39 -3.30 -1.68
CA ASP A 121 9.04 -3.56 -2.96
C ASP A 121 8.10 -4.13 -4.04
N LEU A 122 6.83 -4.34 -3.68
CA LEU A 122 5.81 -4.78 -4.63
C LEU A 122 5.41 -3.64 -5.58
N ARG A 123 5.30 -3.97 -6.87
CA ARG A 123 4.79 -3.03 -7.87
C ARG A 123 3.31 -2.75 -7.59
N PRO A 124 2.83 -1.49 -7.72
CA PRO A 124 1.43 -1.16 -7.49
C PRO A 124 0.45 -2.03 -8.31
N ALA A 125 0.72 -2.24 -9.59
CA ALA A 125 -0.11 -3.08 -10.46
C ALA A 125 -0.16 -4.57 -10.04
N THR A 126 0.84 -5.07 -9.29
CA THR A 126 0.84 -6.43 -8.74
C THR A 126 0.07 -6.51 -7.42
N LYS A 127 -0.03 -5.39 -6.70
CA LYS A 127 -0.56 -5.32 -5.34
C LYS A 127 -2.02 -4.86 -5.29
N TYR A 128 -2.48 -4.19 -6.34
CA TYR A 128 -3.88 -3.85 -6.56
C TYR A 128 -4.69 -5.11 -6.89
#